data_AF-A0A834Z5E2-F1
#
_entry.id   AF-A0A834Z5E2-F1
#
_cell.length_a   1.000
_cell.length_b   1.000
_cell.length_c   1.000
_cell.angle_alpha   90.00
_cell.angle_beta   90.00
_cell.angle_gamma   90.00
#
_symmetry.space_group_name_H-M   'P 1'
#
loop_
_entity.id
_entity.type
_entity.pdbx_description
1 polymer ?
#
loop_
_entity_poly.entity_id
_entity_poly.type
_entity_poly.pdbx_seq_one_letter_code
_entity_poly.pdbx_strand_id
1 'polypeptide(L)'
;MGVVKAAIGDAVLTFMWVFCVSTLRPFTSIIASALGVQGIASLFITTVLVTFLLFVFNLIGHALGGASFNPTGTAAFYAAGVGPVNLFSMAFRFPAQALGAVGGATTIMEVMPLQYKHMLGGPSLKVDLHTGAIAEGVLTFVISFIVLFIVIRGPRSPLLKTWLLSMSTVALVIAGSGYTGPSMNPANVSSPLSFDHYRLTNCSWRNHVLSF
;
A
#
# COMPACT_ATOMS: atom_id res chain seq x y z
N MET A 1 -24.06 5.38 -5.99
CA MET A 1 -23.73 6.17 -4.79
C MET A 1 -23.33 7.58 -5.23
N GLY A 2 -23.73 8.64 -4.50
CA GLY A 2 -23.33 10.00 -4.85
C GLY A 2 -21.81 10.23 -4.70
N VAL A 3 -21.25 11.19 -5.45
CA VAL A 3 -19.81 11.48 -5.50
C VAL A 3 -19.24 11.82 -4.11
N VAL A 4 -19.97 12.61 -3.31
CA VAL A 4 -19.55 12.98 -1.94
C VAL A 4 -19.43 11.75 -1.05
N LYS A 5 -20.44 10.86 -1.06
CA LYS A 5 -20.43 9.64 -0.25
C LYS A 5 -19.31 8.68 -0.67
N ALA A 6 -19.02 8.61 -1.97
CA ALA A 6 -17.88 7.87 -2.50
C ALA A 6 -16.53 8.44 -2.02
N ALA A 7 -16.35 9.76 -2.07
CA ALA A 7 -15.13 10.41 -1.59
C ALA A 7 -14.93 10.18 -0.08
N ILE A 8 -15.99 10.26 0.73
CA ILE A 8 -15.91 9.97 2.18
C ILE A 8 -15.51 8.50 2.40
N GLY A 9 -16.14 7.56 1.69
CA GLY A 9 -15.79 6.14 1.78
C GLY A 9 -14.32 5.89 1.44
N ASP A 10 -13.81 6.54 0.40
CA ASP A 10 -12.41 6.47 -0.01
C ASP A 10 -11.45 7.05 1.02
N ALA A 11 -11.78 8.19 1.62
CA ALA A 11 -10.97 8.78 2.68
C ALA A 11 -10.88 7.86 3.90
N VAL A 12 -12.01 7.34 4.37
CA VAL A 12 -12.08 6.42 5.53
C VAL A 12 -11.33 5.12 5.23
N LEU A 13 -11.56 4.53 4.06
CA LEU A 13 -10.91 3.28 3.68
C LEU A 13 -9.39 3.46 3.54
N THR A 14 -8.93 4.56 2.93
CA THR A 14 -7.49 4.85 2.80
C THR A 14 -6.84 5.14 4.14
N PHE A 15 -7.52 5.87 5.02
CA PHE A 15 -7.05 6.11 6.40
C PHE A 15 -6.81 4.80 7.13
N MET A 16 -7.82 3.94 7.16
CA MET A 16 -7.72 2.63 7.83
C MET A 16 -6.64 1.78 7.18
N TRP A 17 -6.57 1.81 5.84
CA TRP A 17 -5.58 1.04 5.09
C TRP A 17 -4.18 1.46 5.53
N VAL A 18 -3.80 2.72 5.34
CA VAL A 18 -2.46 3.23 5.66
C VAL A 18 -2.09 2.94 7.11
N PHE A 19 -3.01 3.20 8.05
CA PHE A 19 -2.79 2.86 9.46
C PHE A 19 -2.44 1.37 9.66
N CYS A 20 -3.23 0.46 9.06
CA CYS A 20 -3.03 -0.98 9.20
C CYS A 20 -1.78 -1.48 8.48
N VAL A 21 -1.49 -1.08 7.23
CA VAL A 21 -0.31 -1.57 6.50
C VAL A 21 0.98 -1.15 7.21
N SER A 22 1.03 0.02 7.84
CA SER A 22 2.19 0.46 8.63
C SER A 22 2.54 -0.48 9.80
N THR A 23 1.61 -1.33 10.22
CA THR A 23 1.85 -2.33 11.29
C THR A 23 2.37 -3.67 10.76
N LEU A 24 2.39 -3.90 9.44
CA LEU A 24 2.80 -5.19 8.86
C LEU A 24 4.23 -5.58 9.25
N ARG A 25 5.18 -4.64 9.18
CA ARG A 25 6.58 -4.91 9.49
C ARG A 25 6.80 -5.25 10.98
N PRO A 26 6.27 -4.47 11.95
CA PRO A 26 6.25 -4.87 13.35
C PRO A 26 5.61 -6.25 13.59
N PHE A 27 4.43 -6.51 13.04
CA PHE A 27 3.74 -7.78 13.25
C PHE A 27 4.49 -8.97 12.65
N THR A 28 5.03 -8.85 11.44
CA THR A 28 5.90 -9.88 10.85
C THR A 28 7.07 -10.16 11.79
N SER A 29 7.77 -9.14 12.28
CA SER A 29 8.91 -9.33 13.18
C SER A 29 8.52 -10.04 14.47
N ILE A 30 7.42 -9.63 15.11
CA ILE A 30 6.94 -10.26 16.35
C ILE A 30 6.62 -11.73 16.12
N ILE A 31 5.87 -12.05 15.05
CA ILE A 31 5.46 -13.43 14.75
C ILE A 31 6.68 -14.27 14.36
N ALA A 32 7.57 -13.75 13.52
CA ALA A 32 8.78 -14.45 13.10
C ALA A 32 9.70 -14.76 14.29
N SER A 33 9.90 -13.80 15.20
CA SER A 33 10.65 -14.00 16.43
C SER A 33 9.99 -15.02 17.36
N ALA A 34 8.67 -14.96 17.54
CA ALA A 34 7.94 -15.93 18.36
C ALA A 34 8.01 -17.36 17.82
N LEU A 35 8.10 -17.53 16.50
CA LEU A 35 8.26 -18.81 15.83
C LEU A 35 9.72 -19.24 15.63
N GLY A 36 10.69 -18.36 15.92
CA GLY A 36 12.12 -18.61 15.70
C GLY A 36 12.50 -18.76 14.22
N VAL A 37 11.78 -18.12 13.31
CA VAL A 37 11.98 -18.24 11.85
C VAL A 37 12.52 -16.95 11.22
N GLN A 38 13.20 -17.07 10.09
CA GLN A 38 13.78 -15.94 9.34
C GLN A 38 13.70 -16.15 7.82
N GLY A 39 14.08 -15.14 7.04
CA GLY A 39 14.19 -15.23 5.59
C GLY A 39 12.86 -15.53 4.90
N ILE A 40 12.79 -16.61 4.11
CA ILE A 40 11.61 -16.98 3.32
C ILE A 40 10.37 -17.22 4.20
N ALA A 41 10.56 -17.72 5.43
CA ALA A 41 9.45 -17.90 6.36
C ALA A 41 8.86 -16.56 6.85
N SER A 42 9.71 -15.56 7.10
CA SER A 42 9.30 -14.18 7.45
C SER A 42 8.55 -13.51 6.28
N LEU A 43 9.00 -13.77 5.04
CA LEU A 43 8.29 -13.37 3.83
C LEU A 43 6.91 -14.03 3.73
N PHE A 44 6.81 -15.32 4.00
CA PHE A 44 5.54 -16.03 3.99
C PHE A 44 4.56 -15.46 5.03
N ILE A 45 5.03 -15.16 6.25
CA ILE A 45 4.23 -14.48 7.27
C ILE A 45 3.72 -13.14 6.75
N THR A 46 4.59 -12.32 6.17
CA THR A 46 4.21 -11.02 5.60
C THR A 46 3.15 -11.18 4.51
N THR A 47 3.33 -12.13 3.60
CA THR A 47 2.35 -12.41 2.55
C THR A 47 1.01 -12.79 3.13
N VAL A 48 0.96 -13.69 4.12
CA VAL A 48 -0.29 -14.10 4.79
C VAL A 48 -0.99 -12.91 5.44
N LEU A 49 -0.24 -12.04 6.13
CA LEU A 49 -0.78 -10.82 6.74
C LEU A 49 -1.33 -9.86 5.67
N VAL A 50 -0.60 -9.65 4.57
CA VAL A 50 -1.05 -8.81 3.44
C VAL A 50 -2.30 -9.39 2.78
N THR A 51 -2.36 -10.71 2.57
CA THR A 51 -3.57 -11.37 2.04
C THR A 51 -4.75 -11.13 2.95
N PHE A 52 -4.58 -11.31 4.25
CA PHE A 52 -5.63 -11.10 5.24
C PHE A 52 -6.11 -9.65 5.22
N LEU A 53 -5.20 -8.67 5.25
CA LEU A 53 -5.55 -7.25 5.14
C LEU A 53 -6.31 -6.96 3.84
N LEU A 54 -5.77 -7.34 2.68
CA LEU A 54 -6.44 -7.10 1.40
C LEU A 54 -7.82 -7.74 1.35
N PHE A 55 -8.00 -8.94 1.91
CA PHE A 55 -9.28 -9.61 1.95
C PHE A 55 -10.30 -8.80 2.76
N VAL A 56 -9.93 -8.39 3.98
CA VAL A 56 -10.78 -7.58 4.86
C VAL A 56 -11.11 -6.23 4.22
N PHE A 57 -10.11 -5.53 3.70
CA PHE A 57 -10.31 -4.21 3.08
C PHE A 57 -11.13 -4.27 1.79
N ASN A 58 -11.03 -5.35 1.01
CA ASN A 58 -11.93 -5.59 -0.09
C ASN A 58 -13.37 -5.71 0.41
N LEU A 59 -13.65 -6.47 1.47
CA LEU A 59 -15.00 -6.59 2.04
C LEU A 59 -15.53 -5.23 2.54
N ILE A 60 -14.70 -4.47 3.28
CA ILE A 60 -15.06 -3.13 3.75
C ILE A 60 -15.33 -2.19 2.58
N GLY A 61 -14.48 -2.20 1.54
CA GLY A 61 -14.66 -1.38 0.34
C GLY A 61 -15.98 -1.67 -0.38
N HIS A 62 -16.38 -2.94 -0.48
CA HIS A 62 -17.69 -3.33 -1.01
C HIS A 62 -18.83 -2.84 -0.12
N ALA A 63 -18.73 -3.00 1.21
CA ALA A 63 -19.72 -2.52 2.16
C ALA A 63 -19.88 -0.98 2.13
N LEU A 64 -18.80 -0.26 1.88
CA LEU A 64 -18.78 1.20 1.68
C LEU A 64 -19.22 1.64 0.26
N GLY A 65 -19.82 0.74 -0.51
CA GLY A 65 -20.39 1.06 -1.83
C GLY A 65 -19.37 1.16 -2.96
N GLY A 66 -18.27 0.40 -2.87
CA GLY A 66 -17.19 0.42 -3.84
C GLY A 66 -16.14 1.49 -3.54
N ALA A 67 -15.83 1.70 -2.26
CA ALA A 67 -14.71 2.53 -1.85
C ALA A 67 -13.38 1.89 -2.27
N SER A 68 -12.39 2.72 -2.56
CA SER A 68 -11.06 2.35 -3.03
C SER A 68 -10.01 3.13 -2.24
N PHE A 69 -8.93 2.44 -1.88
CA PHE A 69 -7.79 3.02 -1.15
C PHE A 69 -6.56 3.26 -2.05
N ASN A 70 -6.70 3.01 -3.36
CA ASN A 70 -5.61 3.15 -4.33
C ASN A 70 -6.07 3.94 -5.58
N PRO A 71 -5.54 5.16 -5.80
CA PRO A 71 -5.87 5.98 -6.96
C PRO A 71 -5.47 5.31 -8.27
N THR A 72 -4.33 4.61 -8.29
CA THR A 72 -3.82 3.91 -9.47
C THR A 72 -4.77 2.80 -9.89
N GLY A 73 -5.25 1.99 -8.94
CA GLY A 73 -6.23 0.95 -9.25
C GLY A 73 -7.50 1.54 -9.86
N THR A 74 -7.98 2.65 -9.29
CA THR A 74 -9.16 3.37 -9.79
C THR A 74 -8.96 3.91 -11.20
N ALA A 75 -7.79 4.50 -11.48
CA ALA A 75 -7.43 4.99 -12.81
C ALA A 75 -7.28 3.85 -13.84
N ALA A 76 -6.71 2.71 -13.44
CA ALA A 76 -6.55 1.53 -14.30
C ALA A 76 -7.91 0.94 -14.70
N PHE A 77 -8.86 0.82 -13.77
CA PHE A 77 -10.22 0.37 -14.08
C PHE A 77 -10.96 1.35 -15.01
N TYR A 78 -10.81 2.66 -14.78
CA TYR A 78 -11.35 3.68 -15.68
C TYR A 78 -10.76 3.56 -17.09
N ALA A 79 -9.43 3.47 -17.21
CA ALA A 79 -8.74 3.34 -18.51
C ALA A 79 -9.13 2.06 -19.26
N ALA A 80 -9.41 0.98 -18.53
CA ALA A 80 -9.89 -0.28 -19.10
C ALA A 80 -11.39 -0.27 -19.47
N GLY A 81 -12.13 0.80 -19.15
CA GLY A 81 -13.58 0.87 -19.35
C GLY A 81 -14.37 -0.08 -18.45
N VAL A 82 -13.82 -0.43 -17.28
CA VAL A 82 -14.40 -1.42 -16.37
C VAL A 82 -14.95 -0.75 -15.11
N GLY A 83 -16.23 -1.00 -14.83
CA GLY A 83 -16.91 -0.49 -13.63
C GLY A 83 -17.50 0.91 -13.81
N PRO A 84 -18.18 1.45 -12.78
CA PRO A 84 -18.97 2.69 -12.88
C PRO A 84 -18.13 3.97 -12.69
N VAL A 85 -16.81 3.90 -12.85
CA VAL A 85 -15.89 5.02 -12.57
C VAL A 85 -15.94 6.05 -13.70
N ASN A 86 -15.98 7.34 -13.37
CA ASN A 86 -15.89 8.43 -14.34
C ASN A 86 -14.95 9.55 -13.88
N LEU A 87 -14.44 10.37 -14.82
CA LEU A 87 -13.47 11.45 -14.56
C LEU A 87 -13.93 12.41 -13.47
N PHE A 88 -15.21 12.81 -13.51
CA PHE A 88 -15.79 13.74 -12.54
C PHE A 88 -15.73 13.16 -11.12
N SER A 89 -16.08 11.89 -10.94
CA SER A 89 -15.99 11.23 -9.63
C SER A 89 -14.55 11.07 -9.14
N MET A 90 -13.59 10.79 -10.03
CA MET A 90 -12.18 10.62 -9.67
C MET A 90 -11.56 11.93 -9.15
N ALA A 91 -11.98 13.08 -9.68
CA ALA A 91 -11.50 14.40 -9.24
C ALA A 91 -11.75 14.66 -7.74
N PHE A 92 -12.81 14.11 -7.16
CA PHE A 92 -13.10 14.23 -5.72
C PHE A 92 -12.52 13.07 -4.91
N ARG A 93 -12.46 11.88 -5.51
CA ARG A 93 -12.01 10.67 -4.83
C ARG A 93 -10.51 10.65 -4.61
N PHE A 94 -9.69 11.07 -5.57
CA PHE A 94 -8.23 11.05 -5.41
C PHE A 94 -7.72 11.97 -4.29
N PRO A 95 -8.19 13.24 -4.19
CA PRO A 95 -7.85 14.07 -3.04
C PRO A 95 -8.32 13.46 -1.72
N ALA A 96 -9.51 12.85 -1.69
CA ALA A 96 -10.03 12.21 -0.49
C ALA A 96 -9.17 11.02 -0.04
N GLN A 97 -8.68 10.20 -0.97
CA GLN A 97 -7.74 9.10 -0.66
C GLN A 97 -6.41 9.66 -0.12
N ALA A 98 -5.87 10.72 -0.71
CA ALA A 98 -4.65 11.37 -0.21
C ALA A 98 -4.84 11.91 1.21
N LEU A 99 -5.96 12.59 1.51
CA LEU A 99 -6.29 13.05 2.86
C LEU A 99 -6.42 11.90 3.85
N GLY A 100 -7.08 10.81 3.44
CA GLY A 100 -7.18 9.59 4.23
C GLY A 100 -5.78 9.04 4.57
N ALA A 101 -4.90 8.94 3.57
CA ALA A 101 -3.54 8.46 3.76
C ALA A 101 -2.72 9.32 4.74
N VAL A 102 -2.80 10.64 4.61
CA VAL A 102 -2.16 11.59 5.55
C VAL A 102 -2.68 11.37 6.97
N GLY A 103 -4.00 11.24 7.14
CA GLY A 103 -4.61 10.96 8.44
C GLY A 103 -4.16 9.63 9.04
N GLY A 104 -4.14 8.56 8.24
CA GLY A 104 -3.74 7.23 8.72
C GLY A 104 -2.28 7.20 9.17
N ALA A 105 -1.40 7.83 8.38
CA ALA A 105 0.01 7.94 8.68
C ALA A 105 0.32 8.82 9.90
N THR A 106 -0.29 10.00 10.02
CA THR A 106 -0.11 10.86 11.20
C THR A 106 -0.60 10.17 12.46
N THR A 107 -1.74 9.47 12.39
CA THR A 107 -2.28 8.73 13.54
C THR A 107 -1.34 7.61 13.98
N ILE A 108 -0.84 6.78 13.05
CA ILE A 108 0.04 5.67 13.42
C ILE A 108 1.39 6.16 13.95
N MET A 109 1.93 7.27 13.44
CA MET A 109 3.15 7.88 13.97
C MET A 109 3.01 8.32 15.43
N GLU A 110 1.80 8.74 15.83
CA GLU A 110 1.51 9.15 17.20
C GLU A 110 1.31 7.95 18.13
N VAL A 111 0.56 6.94 17.70
CA VAL A 111 0.18 5.82 18.58
C VAL A 111 1.13 4.62 18.55
N MET A 112 2.08 4.55 17.61
CA MET A 112 3.03 3.43 17.53
C MET A 112 3.92 3.35 18.78
N PRO A 113 4.01 2.18 19.45
CA PRO A 113 4.90 2.00 20.58
C PRO A 113 6.35 2.35 20.25
N LEU A 114 7.07 2.98 21.18
CA LEU A 114 8.45 3.45 20.99
C LEU A 114 9.39 2.37 20.45
N GLN A 115 9.24 1.14 20.95
CA GLN A 115 10.03 -0.01 20.53
C GLN A 115 9.86 -0.38 19.04
N TYR A 116 8.72 -0.04 18.42
CA TYR A 116 8.43 -0.33 17.01
C TYR A 116 8.37 0.94 16.14
N LYS A 117 8.47 2.12 16.73
CA LYS A 117 8.38 3.40 16.02
C LYS A 117 9.46 3.54 14.95
N HIS A 118 10.66 3.01 15.18
CA HIS A 118 11.75 2.96 14.19
C HIS A 118 11.46 2.04 12.99
N MET A 119 10.45 1.15 13.10
CA MET A 119 10.03 0.26 12.02
C MET A 119 8.98 0.89 11.12
N LEU A 120 8.42 2.03 11.51
CA LEU A 120 7.61 2.87 10.63
C LEU A 120 8.51 3.41 9.52
N GLY A 121 8.09 3.20 8.28
CA GLY A 121 8.78 3.73 7.12
C GLY A 121 7.84 3.72 5.93
N GLY A 122 7.96 4.75 5.10
CA GLY A 122 7.31 4.81 3.80
C GLY A 122 8.30 4.58 2.66
N PRO A 123 7.83 4.72 1.42
CA PRO A 123 8.67 4.83 0.24
C PRO A 123 9.79 5.87 0.44
N SER A 124 11.00 5.51 0.06
CA SER A 124 12.19 6.34 0.17
C SER A 124 13.04 6.18 -1.08
N LEU A 125 13.31 7.29 -1.74
CA LEU A 125 14.15 7.34 -2.92
C LEU A 125 15.60 6.99 -2.55
N LYS A 126 16.16 5.95 -3.18
CA LYS A 126 17.55 5.49 -2.97
C LYS A 126 18.47 5.72 -4.16
N VAL A 127 17.86 6.03 -5.29
CA VAL A 127 18.53 6.37 -6.55
C VAL A 127 18.29 7.84 -6.87
N ASP A 128 18.84 8.35 -7.97
CA ASP A 128 18.50 9.70 -8.41
C ASP A 128 17.00 9.81 -8.76
N LEU A 129 16.47 11.03 -8.74
CA LEU A 129 15.05 11.31 -8.97
C LEU A 129 14.54 10.75 -10.30
N HIS A 130 15.34 10.86 -11.36
CA HIS A 130 14.93 10.45 -12.69
C HIS A 130 14.81 8.92 -12.78
N THR A 131 15.83 8.21 -12.32
CA THR A 131 15.82 6.74 -12.24
C THR A 131 14.71 6.23 -11.31
N GLY A 132 14.51 6.89 -10.17
CA GLY A 132 13.44 6.56 -9.22
C GLY A 132 12.04 6.76 -9.80
N ALA A 133 11.82 7.86 -10.52
CA ALA A 133 10.56 8.13 -11.20
C ALA A 133 10.26 7.08 -12.29
N ILE A 134 11.27 6.70 -13.08
CA ILE A 134 11.12 5.62 -14.08
C ILE A 134 10.80 4.29 -13.39
N ALA A 135 11.54 3.95 -12.32
CA ALA A 135 11.32 2.71 -11.58
C ALA A 135 9.89 2.63 -11.00
N GLU A 136 9.44 3.69 -10.33
CA GLU A 136 8.05 3.77 -9.82
C GLU A 136 7.02 3.70 -10.94
N GLY A 137 7.25 4.38 -12.05
CA GLY A 137 6.37 4.31 -13.22
C GLY A 137 6.22 2.89 -13.75
N VAL A 138 7.33 2.17 -13.92
CA VAL A 138 7.33 0.77 -14.39
C VAL A 138 6.68 -0.15 -13.36
N LEU A 139 7.05 -0.05 -12.08
CA LEU A 139 6.47 -0.88 -11.01
C LEU A 139 4.96 -0.66 -10.90
N THR A 140 4.51 0.60 -10.94
CA THR A 140 3.10 0.99 -10.87
C THR A 140 2.33 0.49 -12.10
N PHE A 141 2.92 0.55 -13.29
CA PHE A 141 2.32 0.00 -14.50
C PHE A 141 2.14 -1.52 -14.40
N VAL A 142 3.22 -2.23 -14.02
CA VAL A 142 3.22 -3.71 -13.93
C VAL A 142 2.20 -4.19 -12.89
N ILE A 143 2.18 -3.62 -11.68
CA ILE A 143 1.18 -4.02 -10.68
C ILE A 143 -0.24 -3.70 -11.15
N SER A 144 -0.47 -2.56 -11.79
CA SER A 144 -1.81 -2.20 -12.29
C SER A 144 -2.30 -3.18 -13.35
N PHE A 145 -1.42 -3.56 -14.27
CA PHE A 145 -1.72 -4.58 -15.27
C PHE A 145 -2.04 -5.94 -14.64
N ILE A 146 -1.22 -6.37 -13.68
CA ILE A 146 -1.45 -7.63 -12.96
C ILE A 146 -2.76 -7.61 -12.17
N VAL A 147 -3.05 -6.52 -11.45
CA VAL A 147 -4.31 -6.34 -10.70
C VAL A 147 -5.50 -6.41 -11.65
N LEU A 148 -5.45 -5.69 -12.77
CA LEU A 148 -6.50 -5.71 -13.78
C LEU A 148 -6.71 -7.11 -14.35
N PHE A 149 -5.62 -7.79 -14.69
CA PHE A 149 -5.65 -9.17 -15.19
C PHE A 149 -6.26 -10.13 -14.17
N ILE A 150 -5.84 -10.08 -12.91
CA ILE A 150 -6.36 -10.93 -11.84
C ILE A 150 -7.84 -10.63 -11.55
N VAL A 151 -8.25 -9.37 -11.59
CA VAL A 151 -9.64 -9.01 -11.30
C VAL A 151 -10.57 -9.47 -12.41
N ILE A 152 -10.20 -9.25 -13.68
CA ILE A 152 -11.02 -9.57 -14.86
C ILE A 152 -10.93 -11.05 -15.25
N ARG A 153 -9.74 -11.62 -15.29
CA ARG A 153 -9.45 -12.98 -15.82
C ARG A 153 -9.00 -13.97 -14.75
N GLY A 154 -8.80 -13.52 -13.52
CA GLY A 154 -8.35 -14.39 -12.43
C GLY A 154 -9.42 -15.37 -11.92
N PRO A 155 -9.08 -16.14 -10.88
CA PRO A 155 -9.93 -17.21 -10.38
C PRO A 155 -11.27 -16.70 -9.82
N ARG A 156 -12.27 -17.58 -9.81
CA ARG A 156 -13.59 -17.29 -9.26
C ARG A 156 -13.59 -17.17 -7.74
N SER A 157 -12.68 -17.86 -7.05
CA SER A 157 -12.61 -17.82 -5.59
C SER A 157 -12.03 -16.49 -5.08
N PRO A 158 -12.74 -15.74 -4.23
CA PRO A 158 -12.28 -14.44 -3.72
C PRO A 158 -10.97 -14.54 -2.92
N LEU A 159 -10.81 -15.62 -2.15
CA LEU A 159 -9.60 -15.88 -1.38
C LEU A 159 -8.37 -16.08 -2.29
N LEU A 160 -8.48 -16.92 -3.32
CA LEU A 160 -7.37 -17.17 -4.24
C LEU A 160 -7.05 -15.92 -5.07
N LYS A 161 -8.07 -15.15 -5.48
CA LYS A 161 -7.88 -13.87 -6.14
C LYS A 161 -7.08 -12.92 -5.26
N THR A 162 -7.44 -12.80 -3.99
CA THR A 162 -6.73 -11.96 -3.02
C THR A 162 -5.32 -12.46 -2.75
N TRP A 163 -5.12 -13.78 -2.66
CA TRP A 163 -3.80 -14.39 -2.52
C TRP A 163 -2.88 -14.03 -3.68
N LEU A 164 -3.36 -14.13 -4.93
CA LEU A 164 -2.61 -13.73 -6.11
C LEU A 164 -2.26 -12.24 -6.09
N LEU A 165 -3.21 -11.38 -5.72
CA LEU A 165 -2.95 -9.94 -5.56
C LEU A 165 -1.84 -9.67 -4.54
N SER A 166 -1.92 -10.30 -3.34
CA SER A 166 -0.89 -10.14 -2.31
C SER A 166 0.48 -10.64 -2.75
N MET A 167 0.55 -11.81 -3.41
CA MET A 167 1.80 -12.37 -3.91
C MET A 167 2.46 -11.44 -4.93
N SER A 168 1.67 -10.90 -5.86
CA SER A 168 2.15 -9.92 -6.84
C SER A 168 2.63 -8.64 -6.17
N THR A 169 1.87 -8.10 -5.20
CA THR A 169 2.29 -6.91 -4.45
C THR A 169 3.60 -7.16 -3.70
N VAL A 170 3.73 -8.23 -2.94
CA VAL A 170 4.96 -8.55 -2.18
C VAL A 170 6.14 -8.76 -3.12
N ALA A 171 5.96 -9.47 -4.24
CA ALA A 171 7.02 -9.68 -5.22
C ALA A 171 7.52 -8.35 -5.82
N LEU A 172 6.62 -7.44 -6.20
CA LEU A 172 7.00 -6.12 -6.68
C LEU A 172 7.60 -5.24 -5.58
N VAL A 173 7.15 -5.36 -4.32
CA VAL A 173 7.79 -4.67 -3.18
C VAL A 173 9.25 -5.07 -3.05
N ILE A 174 9.53 -6.37 -3.12
CA ILE A 174 10.90 -6.89 -3.05
C ILE A 174 11.72 -6.39 -4.26
N ALA A 175 11.19 -6.50 -5.47
CA ALA A 175 11.87 -6.09 -6.70
C ALA A 175 12.18 -4.57 -6.73
N GLY A 176 11.24 -3.74 -6.29
CA GLY A 176 11.40 -2.28 -6.26
C GLY A 176 12.15 -1.74 -5.05
N SER A 177 12.38 -2.56 -4.03
CA SER A 177 12.96 -2.12 -2.76
C SER A 177 14.33 -1.46 -2.92
N GLY A 178 15.13 -1.87 -3.91
CA GLY A 178 16.44 -1.30 -4.21
C GLY A 178 16.40 0.12 -4.77
N TYR A 179 15.28 0.56 -5.34
CA TYR A 179 15.15 1.85 -6.04
C TYR A 179 14.46 2.89 -5.17
N THR A 180 13.24 2.59 -4.70
CA THR A 180 12.34 3.58 -4.10
C THR A 180 11.59 3.09 -2.87
N GLY A 181 11.70 1.81 -2.50
CA GLY A 181 10.84 1.23 -1.45
C GLY A 181 9.37 1.33 -1.87
N PRO A 182 8.95 0.51 -2.83
CA PRO A 182 8.08 0.99 -3.90
C PRO A 182 6.70 1.38 -3.40
N SER A 183 6.25 2.57 -3.82
CA SER A 183 5.00 3.13 -3.36
C SER A 183 3.81 2.46 -4.03
N MET A 184 3.84 2.38 -5.36
CA MET A 184 2.78 1.78 -6.20
C MET A 184 1.37 2.34 -5.98
N ASN A 185 1.24 3.38 -5.16
CA ASN A 185 0.01 4.02 -4.74
C ASN A 185 0.32 5.50 -4.41
N PRO A 186 -0.12 6.45 -5.25
CA PRO A 186 0.09 7.89 -5.02
C PRO A 186 -0.37 8.39 -3.65
N ALA A 187 -1.43 7.80 -3.08
CA ALA A 187 -1.89 8.18 -1.74
C ALA A 187 -0.85 7.86 -0.66
N ASN A 188 -0.08 6.79 -0.84
CA ASN A 188 0.97 6.40 0.12
C ASN A 188 2.14 7.40 0.12
N VAL A 189 2.51 7.95 -1.05
CA VAL A 189 3.56 8.98 -1.18
C VAL A 189 3.17 10.29 -0.52
N SER A 190 1.87 10.62 -0.51
CA SER A 190 1.37 11.85 0.11
C SER A 190 1.43 11.84 1.63
N SER A 191 1.72 10.69 2.24
CA SER A 191 1.74 10.53 3.69
C SER A 191 3.05 11.02 4.32
N PRO A 192 3.04 11.54 5.57
CA PRO A 192 4.26 11.98 6.25
C PRO A 192 5.33 10.89 6.40
N LEU A 193 4.94 9.61 6.39
CA LEU A 193 5.86 8.47 6.42
C LEU A 193 6.80 8.43 5.20
N SER A 194 6.42 9.05 4.08
CA SER A 194 7.28 9.23 2.90
C SER A 194 8.23 10.43 3.00
N PHE A 195 7.94 11.40 3.87
CA PHE A 195 8.70 12.64 4.01
C PHE A 195 9.64 12.68 5.22
N ASP A 196 9.49 11.77 6.18
CA ASP A 196 10.26 11.76 7.43
C ASP A 196 11.78 11.55 7.25
N HIS A 197 12.23 11.21 6.04
CA HIS A 197 13.66 11.21 5.70
C HIS A 197 14.29 12.61 5.80
N TYR A 198 13.54 13.71 5.61
CA TYR A 198 14.11 15.07 5.69
C TYR A 198 14.31 15.59 7.12
N ARG A 199 13.69 14.98 8.14
CA ARG A 199 13.84 15.41 9.56
C ARG A 199 14.82 14.57 10.37
N LEU A 200 15.14 13.35 9.93
CA LEU A 200 15.98 12.41 10.67
C LEU A 200 17.42 12.29 10.14
N THR A 201 17.83 13.15 9.20
CA THR A 201 19.21 13.20 8.67
C THR A 201 20.28 13.64 9.69
N ASN A 202 19.92 13.98 10.94
CA ASN A 202 20.87 14.21 12.03
C ASN A 202 21.15 12.98 12.91
N CYS A 203 20.59 11.80 12.62
CA CYS A 203 21.03 10.55 13.24
C CYS A 203 21.29 9.47 12.19
N SER A 204 22.56 9.39 11.79
CA SER A 204 23.25 8.25 11.20
C SER A 204 22.46 6.93 11.17
N TRP A 205 21.86 6.58 10.03
CA TRP A 205 21.52 5.19 9.67
C TRP A 205 21.68 4.97 8.17
N ARG A 206 22.93 4.74 7.78
CA ARG A 206 23.30 4.04 6.55
C ARG A 206 23.11 2.55 6.82
N ASN A 207 22.47 1.84 5.90
CA ASN A 207 22.21 0.40 5.91
C ASN A 207 21.06 -0.03 6.83
N HIS A 208 19.97 -0.50 6.24
CA HIS A 208 19.05 -1.57 6.71
C HIS A 208 17.73 -1.43 5.95
N VAL A 209 17.82 -1.51 4.62
CA VAL A 209 16.67 -1.89 3.81
C VAL A 209 17.00 -3.27 3.27
N LEU A 210 16.15 -4.23 3.62
CA LEU A 210 16.37 -5.69 3.56
C LEU A 210 17.06 -6.25 4.82
N SER A 211 16.38 -6.16 5.96
CA SER A 211 16.52 -7.19 6.99
C SER A 211 15.17 -7.90 7.08
N PHE A 212 15.15 -9.14 6.58
CA PHE A 212 14.13 -10.13 6.90
C PHE A 212 14.23 -10.54 8.37
#